data_AF-A0A7X6Z1V2-F1
#
_entry.id   AF-A0A7X6Z1V2-F1
#
_cell.length_a   1.000
_cell.length_b   1.000
_cell.length_c   1.000
_cell.angle_alpha   90.00
_cell.angle_beta   90.00
_cell.angle_gamma   90.00
#
_symmetry.space_group_name_H-M   'P 1'
#
loop_
_entity.id
_entity.type
_entity.pdbx_description
1 polymer ?
#
loop_
_entity_poly.entity_id
_entity_poly.type
_entity_poly.pdbx_seq_one_letter_code
_entity_poly.pdbx_strand_id
1 'polypeptide(L)'
;MKEISLDVKKKYQAEGIPEKIYVETMTDLDVWAQVYKNEHGVLGIKEYKWVEKSLDLKVFKLGRLQFEPVKDNQVEEFLHVRGILDEVIILNTHIQSGEPLDFDLCQQSYETAVEFFKARGNGGEKVIFVCDSWLLNPKLATLLSANNNIVKFQQQYKIISKDLSKRQAEERLFQKVEDNPKLYKATTSLQMKVRDCLIKGERLGNYKGVNTKFL
;
A
#
# COMPACT_ATOMS: atom_id res chain seq x y z
N MET A 1 23.17 -11.27 -6.74
CA MET A 1 21.75 -11.57 -6.46
C MET A 1 21.50 -12.97 -5.89
N LYS A 2 22.09 -14.05 -6.44
CA LYS A 2 21.85 -15.42 -5.92
C LYS A 2 22.16 -15.61 -4.44
N GLU A 3 23.28 -15.08 -3.95
CA GLU A 3 23.67 -15.19 -2.53
C GLU A 3 22.71 -14.43 -1.60
N ILE A 4 22.37 -13.18 -1.94
CA ILE A 4 21.38 -12.38 -1.20
C ILE A 4 20.02 -13.10 -1.13
N SER A 5 19.57 -13.69 -2.25
CA SER A 5 18.31 -14.45 -2.29
C SER A 5 18.34 -15.67 -1.37
N LEU A 6 19.45 -16.42 -1.35
CA LEU A 6 19.62 -17.58 -0.47
C LEU A 6 19.65 -17.19 1.01
N ASP A 7 20.34 -16.11 1.36
CA ASP A 7 20.45 -15.66 2.74
C ASP A 7 19.12 -15.13 3.26
N VAL A 8 18.37 -14.38 2.45
CA VAL A 8 17.01 -13.95 2.82
C VAL A 8 16.08 -15.15 2.96
N LYS A 9 16.15 -16.14 2.05
CA LYS A 9 15.33 -17.36 2.17
C LYS A 9 15.60 -18.10 3.49
N LYS A 10 16.88 -18.20 3.91
CA LYS A 10 17.24 -18.79 5.20
C LYS A 10 16.68 -18.00 6.38
N LYS A 11 16.65 -16.66 6.33
CA LYS A 11 16.01 -15.84 7.37
C LYS A 11 14.52 -16.17 7.51
N TYR A 12 13.80 -16.26 6.40
CA TYR A 12 12.38 -16.63 6.41
C TYR A 12 12.17 -18.02 7.04
N GLN A 13 13.00 -19.00 6.67
CA GLN A 13 12.94 -20.36 7.24
C GLN A 13 13.24 -20.37 8.74
N ALA A 14 14.23 -19.61 9.19
CA ALA A 14 14.60 -19.51 10.60
C ALA A 14 13.48 -18.90 11.47
N GLU A 15 12.66 -18.02 10.89
CA GLU A 15 11.48 -17.45 11.54
C GLU A 15 10.20 -18.29 11.34
N GLY A 16 10.31 -19.48 10.73
CA GLY A 16 9.17 -20.36 10.48
C GLY A 16 8.17 -19.80 9.45
N ILE A 17 8.58 -18.82 8.65
CA ILE A 17 7.71 -18.19 7.66
C ILE A 17 7.58 -19.10 6.43
N PRO A 18 6.35 -19.42 5.98
CA PRO A 18 6.12 -20.24 4.79
C PRO A 18 6.86 -19.72 3.55
N GLU A 19 7.44 -20.64 2.77
CA GLU A 19 8.15 -20.31 1.53
C GLU A 19 7.28 -19.54 0.53
N LYS A 20 5.96 -19.81 0.51
CA LYS A 20 5.01 -19.06 -0.32
C LYS A 20 5.06 -17.55 -0.04
N ILE A 21 5.12 -17.14 1.23
CA ILE A 21 5.18 -15.71 1.61
C ILE A 21 6.52 -15.10 1.18
N TYR A 22 7.62 -15.85 1.28
CA TYR A 22 8.91 -15.41 0.73
C TYR A 22 8.80 -15.15 -0.77
N VAL A 23 8.32 -16.13 -1.54
CA VAL A 23 8.19 -16.01 -3.00
C VAL A 23 7.29 -14.84 -3.37
N GLU A 24 6.13 -14.70 -2.74
CA GLU A 24 5.19 -13.60 -3.00
C GLU A 24 5.80 -12.25 -2.66
N THR A 25 6.47 -12.12 -1.51
CA THR A 25 7.10 -10.86 -1.10
C THR A 25 8.25 -10.47 -2.02
N MET A 26 9.03 -11.44 -2.52
CA MET A 26 10.13 -11.16 -3.44
C MET A 26 9.68 -10.69 -4.83
N THR A 27 8.41 -10.89 -5.23
CA THR A 27 7.88 -10.36 -6.50
C THR A 27 7.99 -8.84 -6.61
N ASP A 28 8.14 -8.13 -5.50
CA ASP A 28 8.32 -6.69 -5.49
C ASP A 28 9.62 -6.22 -6.16
N LEU A 29 10.66 -7.05 -6.11
CA LEU A 29 11.89 -6.81 -6.86
C LEU A 29 11.62 -6.72 -8.36
N ASP A 30 10.80 -7.63 -8.89
CA ASP A 30 10.46 -7.67 -10.31
C ASP A 30 9.62 -6.46 -10.71
N VAL A 31 8.67 -6.06 -9.85
CA VAL A 31 7.86 -4.86 -10.07
C VAL A 31 8.73 -3.62 -10.13
N TRP A 32 9.63 -3.41 -9.17
CA TRP A 32 10.50 -2.23 -9.17
C TRP A 32 11.54 -2.26 -10.30
N ALA A 33 12.03 -3.45 -10.67
CA ALA A 33 12.90 -3.61 -11.83
C ALA A 33 12.20 -3.22 -13.14
N GLN A 34 10.94 -3.62 -13.29
CA GLN A 34 10.15 -3.28 -14.47
C GLN A 34 9.77 -1.79 -14.50
N VAL A 35 9.44 -1.19 -13.36
CA VAL A 35 9.20 0.27 -13.25
C VAL A 35 10.45 1.03 -13.71
N TYR A 36 11.63 0.66 -13.19
CA TYR A 36 12.88 1.31 -13.59
C TYR A 36 13.16 1.14 -15.08
N LYS A 37 12.94 -0.05 -15.63
CA LYS A 37 13.10 -0.32 -17.07
C LYS A 37 12.17 0.51 -17.92
N ASN A 38 10.92 0.71 -17.49
CA ASN A 38 9.97 1.54 -18.22
C ASN A 38 10.37 3.02 -18.20
N GLU A 39 10.95 3.50 -17.09
CA GLU A 39 11.41 4.89 -16.95
C GLU A 39 12.74 5.17 -17.68
N HIS A 40 13.67 4.21 -17.66
CA HIS A 40 15.07 4.43 -18.07
C HIS A 40 15.54 3.58 -19.26
N GLY A 41 14.72 2.65 -19.74
CA GLY A 41 15.06 1.75 -20.86
C GLY A 41 16.02 0.61 -20.52
N VAL A 42 16.56 0.56 -19.30
CA VAL A 42 17.50 -0.46 -18.81
C VAL A 42 17.02 -1.05 -17.48
N LEU A 43 17.44 -2.27 -17.13
CA LEU A 43 17.10 -2.86 -15.83
C LEU A 43 17.84 -2.14 -14.69
N GLY A 44 17.15 -1.92 -13.58
CA GLY A 44 17.71 -1.30 -12.38
C GLY A 44 16.67 -1.22 -11.26
N ILE A 45 17.03 -0.71 -10.09
CA ILE A 45 16.11 -0.56 -8.95
C ILE A 45 16.34 0.83 -8.36
N LYS A 46 15.29 1.65 -8.32
CA LYS A 46 15.31 2.99 -7.69
C LYS A 46 14.79 2.97 -6.26
N GLU A 47 13.78 2.14 -5.97
CA GLU A 47 13.18 1.99 -4.64
C GLU A 47 13.97 1.01 -3.75
N TYR A 48 15.29 1.17 -3.69
CA TYR A 48 16.17 0.26 -2.95
C TYR A 48 15.82 0.19 -1.46
N LYS A 49 15.40 1.30 -0.83
CA LYS A 49 14.98 1.31 0.59
C LYS A 49 13.73 0.45 0.83
N TRP A 50 12.83 0.42 -0.14
CA TRP A 50 11.63 -0.42 -0.06
C TRP A 50 11.98 -1.90 -0.24
N VAL A 51 12.88 -2.18 -1.18
CA VAL A 51 13.45 -3.52 -1.36
C VAL A 51 14.16 -3.99 -0.09
N GLU A 52 14.98 -3.15 0.56
CA GLU A 52 15.64 -3.47 1.82
C GLU A 52 14.65 -3.94 2.89
N LYS A 53 13.48 -3.28 3.02
CA LYS A 53 12.43 -3.72 3.95
C LYS A 53 11.94 -5.15 3.65
N SER A 54 11.84 -5.53 2.37
CA SER A 54 11.42 -6.88 1.97
C SER A 54 12.48 -7.92 2.32
N LEU A 55 13.77 -7.57 2.18
CA LEU A 55 14.91 -8.42 2.51
C LEU A 55 15.14 -8.53 4.04
N ASP A 56 14.74 -7.51 4.79
CA ASP A 56 14.87 -7.39 6.23
C ASP A 56 13.67 -7.93 7.01
N LEU A 57 12.71 -8.58 6.34
CA LEU A 57 11.53 -9.16 6.98
C LEU A 57 10.68 -8.07 7.68
N LYS A 58 10.66 -6.86 7.12
CA LYS A 58 9.88 -5.70 7.62
C LYS A 58 8.60 -5.47 6.83
N VAL A 59 8.51 -5.95 5.60
CA VAL A 59 7.27 -5.90 4.80
C VAL A 59 7.01 -7.27 4.19
N PHE A 60 5.74 -7.67 4.17
CA PHE A 60 5.30 -8.95 3.63
C PHE A 60 4.15 -8.74 2.67
N LYS A 61 4.21 -9.38 1.50
CA LYS A 61 3.05 -9.53 0.64
C LYS A 61 2.24 -10.74 1.12
N LEU A 62 0.99 -10.50 1.52
CA LEU A 62 0.08 -11.52 2.03
C LEU A 62 -1.18 -11.47 1.16
N GLY A 63 -1.15 -12.20 0.03
CA GLY A 63 -2.19 -12.11 -0.99
C GLY A 63 -2.07 -10.84 -1.84
N ARG A 64 -3.16 -10.07 -1.94
CA ARG A 64 -3.22 -8.87 -2.78
C ARG A 64 -2.50 -7.67 -2.15
N LEU A 65 -2.41 -7.61 -0.83
CA LEU A 65 -1.87 -6.46 -0.10
C LEU A 65 -0.50 -6.76 0.52
N GLN A 66 0.22 -5.69 0.84
CA GLN A 66 1.48 -5.75 1.56
C GLN A 66 1.33 -5.08 2.93
N PHE A 67 2.01 -5.62 3.94
CA PHE A 67 1.86 -5.16 5.32
C PHE A 67 3.21 -4.96 5.99
N GLU A 68 3.35 -3.83 6.66
CA GLU A 68 4.53 -3.44 7.43
C GLU A 68 4.09 -3.09 8.86
N PRO A 69 4.61 -3.75 9.92
CA PRO A 69 4.37 -3.31 11.28
C PRO A 69 5.04 -1.96 11.52
N VAL A 70 4.30 -1.00 12.06
CA VAL A 70 4.76 0.38 12.27
C VAL A 70 4.39 0.88 13.67
N LYS A 71 5.10 1.92 14.11
CA LYS A 71 4.63 2.83 15.16
C LYS A 71 4.17 4.10 14.47
N ASP A 72 2.90 4.47 14.64
CA ASP A 72 2.31 5.66 14.02
C ASP A 72 1.57 6.46 15.08
N ASN A 73 2.20 7.55 15.55
CA ASN A 73 1.68 8.39 16.63
C ASN A 73 0.26 8.91 16.35
N GLN A 74 -0.10 9.19 15.09
CA GLN A 74 -1.44 9.67 14.76
C GLN A 74 -2.48 8.56 14.93
N VAL A 75 -2.11 7.33 14.57
CA VAL A 75 -2.97 6.16 14.79
C VAL A 75 -3.05 5.84 16.28
N GLU A 76 -1.93 5.83 16.99
CA GLU A 76 -1.90 5.62 18.45
C GLU A 76 -2.79 6.64 19.19
N GLU A 77 -2.71 7.93 18.84
CA GLU A 77 -3.60 8.95 19.39
C GLU A 77 -5.07 8.68 19.04
N PHE A 78 -5.36 8.32 17.78
CA PHE A 78 -6.70 7.97 17.34
C PHE A 78 -7.30 6.79 18.14
N LEU A 79 -6.48 5.80 18.50
CA LEU A 79 -6.88 4.63 19.29
C LEU A 79 -7.00 4.96 20.78
N HIS A 80 -6.08 5.76 21.30
CA HIS A 80 -6.08 6.18 22.70
C HIS A 80 -7.39 6.92 23.06
N VAL A 81 -7.79 7.89 22.23
CA VAL A 81 -9.07 8.63 22.39
C VAL A 81 -10.29 7.71 22.36
N ARG A 82 -10.16 6.49 21.83
CA ARG A 82 -11.23 5.49 21.75
C ARG A 82 -11.12 4.38 22.80
N GLY A 83 -10.10 4.40 23.65
CA GLY A 83 -9.86 3.36 24.65
C GLY A 83 -9.42 2.02 24.06
N ILE A 84 -8.65 2.03 22.95
CA ILE A 84 -8.28 0.82 22.18
C ILE A 84 -6.75 0.68 22.02
N LEU A 85 -5.92 1.23 22.92
CA LEU A 85 -4.48 1.26 22.67
C LEU A 85 -3.76 -0.05 23.08
N ASP A 86 -4.29 -0.78 24.05
CA ASP A 86 -3.59 -1.92 24.62
C ASP A 86 -3.55 -3.12 23.64
N GLU A 87 -2.37 -3.73 23.53
CA GLU A 87 -2.13 -4.97 22.77
C GLU A 87 -2.49 -4.87 21.28
N VAL A 88 -2.31 -3.68 20.67
CA VAL A 88 -2.55 -3.46 19.25
C VAL A 88 -1.26 -3.53 18.44
N ILE A 89 -1.31 -4.31 17.36
CA ILE A 89 -0.34 -4.29 16.27
C ILE A 89 -0.90 -3.35 15.17
N ILE A 90 -0.16 -2.28 14.88
CA ILE A 90 -0.49 -1.35 13.78
C ILE A 90 0.25 -1.80 12.52
N LEU A 91 -0.50 -2.17 11.48
CA LEU A 91 0.02 -2.61 10.20
C LEU A 91 -0.25 -1.56 9.13
N ASN A 92 0.81 -0.98 8.58
CA ASN A 92 0.71 -0.14 7.40
C ASN A 92 0.45 -1.01 6.16
N THR A 93 -0.64 -0.69 5.46
CA THR A 93 -1.12 -1.40 4.28
C THR A 93 -0.60 -0.71 3.03
N HIS A 94 0.10 -1.48 2.20
CA HIS A 94 0.70 -1.04 0.96
C HIS A 94 0.07 -1.76 -0.22
N ILE A 95 -0.05 -1.06 -1.35
CA ILE A 95 -0.75 -1.53 -2.54
C ILE A 95 0.25 -1.59 -3.68
N GLN A 96 0.71 -2.80 -4.00
CA GLN A 96 1.54 -3.04 -5.17
C GLN A 96 0.75 -2.76 -6.45
N SER A 97 1.43 -2.22 -7.46
CA SER A 97 0.88 -2.04 -8.82
C SER A 97 0.70 -3.39 -9.53
N GLY A 98 -0.23 -3.45 -10.47
CA GLY A 98 -0.46 -4.62 -11.33
C GLY A 98 -1.89 -5.12 -11.26
N GLU A 99 -2.22 -5.90 -10.24
CA GLU A 99 -3.51 -6.57 -10.14
C GLU A 99 -4.64 -5.61 -9.70
N PRO A 100 -5.90 -5.86 -10.05
CA PRO A 100 -7.03 -5.08 -9.52
C PRO A 100 -7.10 -5.15 -7.97
N LEU A 101 -7.60 -4.09 -7.34
CA LEU A 101 -7.97 -4.10 -5.91
C LEU A 101 -9.29 -4.85 -5.70
N ASP A 102 -9.33 -6.11 -6.12
CA ASP A 102 -10.51 -6.94 -5.89
C ASP A 102 -10.85 -6.99 -4.40
N PHE A 103 -12.14 -6.82 -4.09
CA PHE A 103 -12.57 -6.64 -2.71
C PHE A 103 -12.34 -7.90 -1.88
N ASP A 104 -12.65 -9.07 -2.41
CA ASP A 104 -12.57 -10.33 -1.69
C ASP A 104 -11.10 -10.72 -1.49
N LEU A 105 -10.25 -10.52 -2.49
CA LEU A 105 -8.80 -10.71 -2.35
C LEU A 105 -8.19 -9.75 -1.32
N CYS A 106 -8.68 -8.50 -1.23
CA CYS A 106 -8.25 -7.58 -0.17
C CYS A 106 -8.70 -8.08 1.21
N GLN A 107 -9.93 -8.58 1.37
CA GLN A 107 -10.40 -9.15 2.66
C GLN A 107 -9.53 -10.32 3.10
N GLN A 108 -9.27 -11.27 2.20
CA GLN A 108 -8.39 -12.42 2.47
C GLN A 108 -6.97 -11.96 2.87
N SER A 109 -6.48 -10.88 2.27
CA SER A 109 -5.17 -10.32 2.62
C SER A 109 -5.14 -9.79 4.06
N TYR A 110 -6.20 -9.07 4.48
CA TYR A 110 -6.31 -8.61 5.87
C TYR A 110 -6.42 -9.77 6.85
N GLU A 111 -7.27 -10.76 6.58
CA GLU A 111 -7.44 -11.95 7.42
C GLU A 111 -6.10 -12.70 7.58
N THR A 112 -5.41 -12.94 6.47
CA THR A 112 -4.08 -13.56 6.48
C THR A 112 -3.08 -12.74 7.30
N ALA A 113 -3.12 -11.41 7.19
CA ALA A 113 -2.24 -10.54 7.97
C ALA A 113 -2.53 -10.60 9.47
N VAL A 114 -3.80 -10.66 9.87
CA VAL A 114 -4.19 -10.82 11.27
C VAL A 114 -3.57 -12.09 11.84
N GLU A 115 -3.76 -13.24 11.17
CA GLU A 115 -3.21 -14.52 11.61
C GLU A 115 -1.68 -14.50 11.64
N PHE A 116 -1.06 -14.03 10.56
CA PHE A 116 0.39 -14.00 10.38
C PHE A 116 1.11 -13.18 11.45
N PHE A 117 0.65 -11.96 11.72
CA PHE A 117 1.34 -11.07 12.66
C PHE A 117 1.05 -11.39 14.12
N LYS A 118 -0.13 -11.95 14.44
CA LYS A 118 -0.39 -12.51 15.77
C LYS A 118 0.53 -13.69 16.07
N ALA A 119 0.67 -14.63 15.13
CA ALA A 119 1.51 -15.81 15.30
C ALA A 119 3.01 -15.47 15.50
N ARG A 120 3.47 -14.32 14.99
CA ARG A 120 4.85 -13.85 15.16
C ARG A 120 5.14 -13.17 16.49
N GLY A 121 4.14 -13.02 17.36
CA GLY A 121 4.35 -12.46 18.69
C GLY A 121 4.77 -10.99 18.68
N ASN A 122 4.25 -10.20 17.74
CA ASN A 122 4.56 -8.77 17.57
C ASN A 122 4.00 -7.86 18.68
N GLY A 123 3.82 -8.39 19.89
CA GLY A 123 3.47 -7.61 21.09
C GLY A 123 2.00 -7.19 21.19
N GLY A 124 1.08 -7.87 20.50
CA GLY A 124 -0.35 -7.57 20.59
C GLY A 124 -1.27 -8.69 20.11
N GLU A 125 -2.51 -8.65 20.57
CA GLU A 125 -3.59 -9.59 20.21
C GLU A 125 -4.63 -8.96 19.27
N LYS A 126 -4.58 -7.66 19.04
CA LYS A 126 -5.47 -6.93 18.14
C LYS A 126 -4.69 -6.36 16.98
N VAL A 127 -5.30 -6.31 15.80
CA VAL A 127 -4.63 -5.84 14.59
C VAL A 127 -5.44 -4.72 13.98
N ILE A 128 -4.75 -3.62 13.67
CA ILE A 128 -5.34 -2.46 13.02
C ILE A 128 -4.54 -2.16 11.77
N PHE A 129 -5.26 -1.85 10.70
CA PHE A 129 -4.63 -1.46 9.44
C PHE A 129 -4.66 0.05 9.29
N VAL A 130 -3.52 0.63 8.96
CA VAL A 130 -3.40 2.02 8.51
C VAL A 130 -3.03 2.03 7.04
N CYS A 131 -3.52 2.99 6.28
CA CYS A 131 -3.10 3.21 4.91
C CYS A 131 -3.00 4.71 4.65
N ASP A 132 -1.90 5.14 4.03
CA ASP A 132 -1.69 6.51 3.57
C ASP A 132 -1.50 6.49 2.06
N SER A 133 -2.55 6.90 1.33
CA SER A 133 -2.56 6.76 -0.12
C SER A 133 -3.46 7.78 -0.79
N TRP A 134 -3.09 8.19 -2.01
CA TRP A 134 -3.99 8.91 -2.91
C TRP A 134 -5.26 8.11 -3.21
N LEU A 135 -5.18 6.77 -3.15
CA LEU A 135 -6.33 5.88 -3.32
C LEU A 135 -7.37 6.02 -2.21
N LEU A 136 -7.06 6.69 -1.09
CA LEU A 136 -8.03 7.04 -0.05
C LEU A 136 -8.70 8.40 -0.24
N ASN A 137 -8.37 9.12 -1.32
CA ASN A 137 -8.95 10.44 -1.57
C ASN A 137 -10.44 10.34 -1.92
N PRO A 138 -11.35 10.95 -1.13
CA PRO A 138 -12.80 10.87 -1.35
C PRO A 138 -13.25 11.42 -2.69
N LYS A 139 -12.46 12.27 -3.34
CA LYS A 139 -12.76 12.78 -4.69
C LYS A 139 -12.89 11.64 -5.69
N LEU A 140 -12.12 10.55 -5.54
CA LEU A 140 -12.21 9.39 -6.43
C LEU A 140 -13.61 8.77 -6.42
N ALA A 141 -14.30 8.75 -5.28
CA ALA A 141 -15.69 8.27 -5.20
C ALA A 141 -16.68 9.15 -5.98
N THR A 142 -16.35 10.42 -6.24
CA THR A 142 -17.16 11.29 -7.11
C THR A 142 -16.87 11.09 -8.60
N LEU A 143 -15.72 10.49 -8.93
CA LEU A 143 -15.27 10.25 -10.30
C LEU A 143 -15.59 8.83 -10.77
N LEU A 144 -15.70 7.89 -9.85
CA LEU A 144 -15.85 6.46 -10.11
C LEU A 144 -17.25 5.99 -9.70
N SER A 145 -17.67 4.86 -10.25
CA SER A 145 -18.93 4.23 -9.82
C SER A 145 -18.77 3.63 -8.42
N ALA A 146 -19.88 3.51 -7.69
CA ALA A 146 -19.89 2.89 -6.36
C ALA A 146 -19.36 1.43 -6.37
N ASN A 147 -19.53 0.72 -7.50
CA ASN A 147 -19.04 -0.64 -7.68
C ASN A 147 -17.54 -0.73 -8.04
N ASN A 148 -16.84 0.39 -8.21
CA ASN A 148 -15.42 0.39 -8.54
C ASN A 148 -14.58 -0.12 -7.36
N ASN A 149 -13.57 -0.93 -7.67
CA ASN A 149 -12.66 -1.53 -6.69
C ASN A 149 -11.96 -0.50 -5.78
N ILE A 150 -11.56 0.66 -6.31
CA ILE A 150 -10.97 1.73 -5.49
C ILE A 150 -11.98 2.25 -4.47
N VAL A 151 -13.23 2.48 -4.90
CA VAL A 151 -14.29 2.98 -4.00
C VAL A 151 -14.63 1.96 -2.91
N LYS A 152 -14.72 0.67 -3.26
CA LYS A 152 -14.90 -0.41 -2.28
C LYS A 152 -13.72 -0.52 -1.31
N PHE A 153 -12.49 -0.33 -1.79
CA PHE A 153 -11.30 -0.30 -0.93
C PHE A 153 -11.36 0.87 0.06
N GLN A 154 -11.68 2.07 -0.41
CA GLN A 154 -11.82 3.28 0.41
C GLN A 154 -12.81 3.12 1.57
N GLN A 155 -13.96 2.49 1.30
CA GLN A 155 -15.05 2.33 2.28
C GLN A 155 -14.65 1.52 3.52
N GLN A 156 -13.53 0.78 3.46
CA GLN A 156 -13.01 0.01 4.58
C GLN A 156 -12.23 0.86 5.58
N TYR A 157 -11.90 2.11 5.22
CA TYR A 157 -11.05 2.99 6.02
C TYR A 157 -11.82 4.20 6.53
N LYS A 158 -11.66 4.48 7.83
CA LYS A 158 -12.04 5.76 8.42
C LYS A 158 -10.90 6.75 8.25
N ILE A 159 -11.14 7.83 7.52
CA ILE A 159 -10.15 8.90 7.33
C ILE A 159 -9.84 9.60 8.65
N ILE A 160 -8.55 9.80 8.93
CA ILE A 160 -8.06 10.49 10.12
C ILE A 160 -7.21 11.74 9.81
N SER A 161 -6.56 11.78 8.65
CA SER A 161 -5.80 12.95 8.20
C SER A 161 -5.67 12.97 6.67
N LYS A 162 -5.18 14.10 6.14
CA LYS A 162 -4.93 14.29 4.70
C LYS A 162 -3.69 15.14 4.48
N ASP A 163 -2.98 14.86 3.40
CA ASP A 163 -1.90 15.69 2.88
C ASP A 163 -2.15 15.97 1.38
N LEU A 164 -2.73 17.14 1.12
CA LEU A 164 -3.07 17.57 -0.23
C LEU A 164 -1.87 18.05 -1.05
N SER A 165 -0.69 18.17 -0.44
CA SER A 165 0.55 18.55 -1.14
C SER A 165 1.16 17.39 -1.92
N LYS A 166 0.86 16.14 -1.55
CA LYS A 166 1.35 14.95 -2.23
C LYS A 166 0.79 14.85 -3.65
N ARG A 167 1.65 14.47 -4.58
CA ARG A 167 1.33 14.27 -6.01
C ARG A 167 1.37 12.79 -6.42
N GLN A 168 1.18 11.90 -5.45
CA GLN A 168 1.29 10.44 -5.64
C GLN A 168 0.31 9.93 -6.70
N ALA A 169 -0.92 10.47 -6.79
CA ALA A 169 -1.84 10.10 -7.85
C ALA A 169 -1.25 10.34 -9.25
N GLU A 170 -0.54 11.45 -9.42
CA GLU A 170 0.06 11.84 -10.69
C GLU A 170 1.24 10.94 -11.05
N GLU A 171 2.12 10.69 -10.08
CA GLU A 171 3.23 9.73 -10.21
C GLU A 171 2.73 8.34 -10.62
N ARG A 172 1.68 7.84 -9.96
CA ARG A 172 1.17 6.48 -10.19
C ARG A 172 0.36 6.35 -11.48
N LEU A 173 -0.40 7.37 -11.86
CA LEU A 173 -1.24 7.32 -13.06
C LEU A 173 -0.49 7.71 -14.33
N PHE A 174 0.48 8.61 -14.25
CA PHE A 174 1.14 9.20 -15.42
C PHE A 174 2.65 8.93 -15.47
N GLN A 175 3.22 8.25 -14.47
CA GLN A 175 4.66 7.92 -14.35
C GLN A 175 5.58 9.14 -14.23
N LYS A 176 5.00 10.34 -14.16
CA LYS A 176 5.71 11.60 -13.97
C LYS A 176 4.75 12.65 -13.45
N VAL A 177 5.33 13.70 -12.94
CA VAL A 177 4.64 14.88 -12.46
C VAL A 177 4.86 16.03 -13.45
N GLU A 178 3.78 16.70 -13.83
CA GLU A 178 3.77 17.82 -14.78
C GLU A 178 3.19 19.07 -14.11
N ASP A 179 3.83 20.23 -14.29
CA ASP A 179 3.30 21.49 -13.76
C ASP A 179 2.06 21.96 -14.53
N ASN A 180 1.96 21.60 -15.81
CA ASN A 180 0.79 21.83 -16.64
C ASN A 180 0.01 20.52 -16.82
N PRO A 181 -1.14 20.33 -16.15
CA PRO A 181 -1.93 19.10 -16.22
C PRO A 181 -2.41 18.73 -17.63
N LYS A 182 -2.46 19.69 -18.57
CA LYS A 182 -2.81 19.42 -19.97
C LYS A 182 -1.79 18.54 -20.70
N LEU A 183 -0.56 18.44 -20.18
CA LEU A 183 0.51 17.62 -20.77
C LEU A 183 0.40 16.14 -20.40
N TYR A 184 -0.45 15.78 -19.45
CA TYR A 184 -0.67 14.37 -19.11
C TYR A 184 -1.31 13.60 -20.26
N LYS A 185 -0.60 12.54 -20.69
CA LYS A 185 -1.11 11.54 -21.62
C LYS A 185 -2.06 10.61 -20.87
N ALA A 186 -3.36 10.80 -21.08
CA ALA A 186 -4.41 9.99 -20.48
C ALA A 186 -4.95 8.98 -21.50
N THR A 187 -4.75 7.70 -21.24
CA THR A 187 -5.19 6.59 -22.13
C THR A 187 -6.31 5.75 -21.51
N THR A 188 -6.58 5.92 -20.20
CA THR A 188 -7.62 5.20 -19.46
C THR A 188 -8.70 6.15 -18.93
N SER A 189 -9.89 5.63 -18.63
CA SER A 189 -11.00 6.41 -18.05
C SER A 189 -10.60 7.12 -16.75
N LEU A 190 -9.87 6.43 -15.87
CA LEU A 190 -9.40 7.02 -14.61
C LEU A 190 -8.40 8.15 -14.86
N GLN A 191 -7.40 7.93 -15.72
CA GLN A 191 -6.44 8.98 -16.09
C GLN A 191 -7.12 10.21 -16.68
N MET A 192 -8.13 10.03 -17.56
CA MET A 192 -8.86 11.15 -18.16
C MET A 192 -9.59 11.96 -17.09
N LYS A 193 -10.35 11.29 -16.22
CA LYS A 193 -11.10 11.94 -15.13
C LYS A 193 -10.18 12.67 -14.16
N VAL A 194 -9.06 12.05 -13.78
CA VAL A 194 -8.07 12.67 -12.89
C VAL A 194 -7.42 13.88 -13.55
N ARG A 195 -7.03 13.78 -14.83
CA ARG A 195 -6.47 14.92 -15.57
C ARG A 195 -7.46 16.08 -15.63
N ASP A 196 -8.73 15.83 -15.89
CA ASP A 196 -9.75 16.88 -15.96
C ASP A 196 -9.95 17.58 -14.61
N CYS A 197 -9.87 16.85 -13.49
CA CYS A 197 -9.82 17.45 -12.15
C CYS A 197 -8.60 18.35 -11.96
N LEU A 198 -7.41 17.89 -12.35
CA LEU A 198 -6.17 18.65 -12.22
C LEU A 198 -6.19 19.93 -13.08
N ILE A 199 -6.74 19.87 -14.29
CA ILE A 199 -6.93 21.04 -15.17
C ILE A 199 -7.83 22.10 -14.52
N LYS A 200 -8.82 21.68 -13.74
CA LYS A 200 -9.71 22.58 -12.97
C LYS A 200 -9.05 23.15 -11.70
N GLY A 201 -7.79 22.83 -11.45
CA GLY A 201 -7.05 23.28 -10.26
C GLY A 201 -7.29 22.42 -9.02
N GLU A 202 -8.04 21.32 -9.12
CA GLU A 202 -8.26 20.40 -8.01
C GLU A 202 -7.01 19.55 -7.72
N ARG A 203 -7.01 18.81 -6.61
CA ARG A 203 -5.87 17.97 -6.19
C ARG A 203 -6.34 16.59 -5.72
N LEU A 204 -5.57 15.57 -6.08
CA LEU A 204 -5.73 14.21 -5.59
C LEU A 204 -4.57 13.82 -4.68
N GLY A 205 -4.42 14.60 -3.60
CA GLY A 205 -3.42 14.29 -2.57
C GLY A 205 -3.80 13.08 -1.73
N ASN A 206 -2.91 12.77 -0.79
CA ASN A 206 -3.01 11.59 0.03
C ASN A 206 -3.98 11.78 1.18
N TYR A 207 -4.63 10.69 1.56
CA TYR A 207 -5.45 10.60 2.75
C TYR A 207 -4.94 9.42 3.57
N LYS A 208 -4.85 9.63 4.88
CA LYS A 208 -4.54 8.57 5.84
C LYS A 208 -5.84 8.08 6.46
N GLY A 209 -6.03 6.77 6.45
CA GLY A 209 -7.19 6.13 7.04
C GLY A 209 -6.81 4.95 7.93
N VAL A 210 -7.71 4.62 8.85
CA VAL A 210 -7.61 3.49 9.78
C VAL A 210 -8.76 2.52 9.51
N ASN A 211 -8.46 1.24 9.38
CA ASN A 211 -9.43 0.16 9.31
C ASN A 211 -9.40 -0.63 10.63
N THR A 212 -10.49 -0.53 11.37
CA THR A 212 -10.67 -1.12 12.71
C THR A 212 -11.60 -2.33 12.69
N LYS A 213 -11.90 -2.90 11.51
CA LYS A 213 -12.82 -4.05 11.37
C LYS A 213 -12.32 -5.31 12.09
N PHE A 214 -11.01 -5.42 12.27
CA PHE A 214 -10.31 -6.62 12.78
C PHE A 214 -9.85 -6.48 14.24
N LEU A 215 -10.42 -5.51 14.96
CA LEU A 215 -10.28 -5.35 16.40
C LEU A 215 -10.98 -6.46 17.18
#